data_AF-A0A350KM90-F1
#
_entry.id   AF-A0A350KM90-F1
#
_cell.length_a   1.000
_cell.length_b   1.000
_cell.length_c   1.000
_cell.angle_alpha   90.00
_cell.angle_beta   90.00
_cell.angle_gamma   90.00
#
_symmetry.space_group_name_H-M   'P 1'
#
loop_
_entity.id
_entity.type
_entity.pdbx_description
1 polymer ?
#
loop_
_entity_poly.entity_id
_entity_poly.type
_entity_poly.pdbx_seq_one_letter_code
_entity_poly.pdbx_strand_id
1 'polypeptide(L)'
;MKRRVLLFCLCFAAAPACFAATPRSDAVKAAAARDYPAAFAKARETRDPTLIKLVDWFSLTDAEQTVDFDAAQRFMKKNPDWPRVYMIRRNAERALLEKGDEAALEKWFRRHPPVSARAVLAYADILMRRKEWEKAVPMLHSLWDKSDLTDEESDLVREKLFFLLDERDFDLRARKLLNERKHAKARAVFAKMN
;
A
#
# COMPACT_ATOMS: atom_id res chain seq x y z
N MET A 1 46.70 -43.02 -60.23
CA MET A 1 46.54 -41.89 -59.29
C MET A 1 45.08 -41.84 -58.80
N LYS A 2 44.81 -42.23 -57.55
CA LYS A 2 43.46 -42.22 -56.95
C LYS A 2 43.36 -41.04 -55.97
N ARG A 3 42.48 -40.07 -56.20
CA ARG A 3 42.15 -39.01 -55.23
C ARG A 3 40.87 -39.40 -54.49
N ARG A 4 40.99 -39.72 -53.20
CA ARG A 4 39.85 -39.86 -52.27
C ARG A 4 39.60 -38.49 -51.64
N VAL A 5 38.43 -37.91 -51.89
CA VAL A 5 37.95 -36.72 -51.19
C VAL A 5 37.13 -37.21 -50.00
N LEU A 6 37.62 -36.96 -48.79
CA LEU A 6 36.90 -37.19 -47.54
C LEU A 6 36.07 -35.94 -47.24
N LEU A 7 34.76 -36.03 -47.42
CA LEU A 7 33.79 -35.01 -47.00
C LEU A 7 33.63 -35.14 -45.48
N PHE A 8 34.22 -34.22 -44.72
CA PHE A 8 34.03 -34.14 -43.27
C PHE A 8 32.82 -33.25 -43.00
N CYS A 9 31.64 -33.87 -42.82
CA CYS A 9 30.42 -33.17 -42.47
C CYS A 9 30.48 -32.80 -40.97
N LEU A 10 30.84 -31.56 -40.67
CA LEU A 10 30.74 -31.01 -39.31
C LEU A 10 29.27 -30.73 -39.00
N CYS A 11 28.59 -31.67 -38.34
CA CYS A 11 27.30 -31.39 -37.68
C CYS A 11 27.56 -30.47 -36.48
N PHE A 12 27.38 -29.16 -36.67
CA PHE A 12 27.33 -28.21 -35.56
C PHE A 12 25.93 -28.31 -34.94
N ALA A 13 25.75 -29.20 -33.96
CA ALA A 13 24.55 -29.25 -33.16
C ALA A 13 24.50 -28.02 -32.25
N ALA A 14 23.79 -26.98 -32.67
CA ALA A 14 23.40 -25.89 -31.80
C ALA A 14 22.47 -26.45 -30.71
N ALA A 15 23.01 -26.67 -29.52
CA ALA A 15 22.21 -27.03 -28.37
C ALA A 15 21.21 -25.90 -28.11
N PRO A 16 19.89 -26.16 -28.05
CA PRO A 16 18.93 -25.13 -27.66
C PRO A 16 19.28 -24.74 -26.23
N ALA A 17 19.61 -23.45 -26.03
CA ALA A 17 19.70 -22.89 -24.70
C ALA A 17 18.30 -22.95 -24.08
N CYS A 18 17.98 -24.07 -23.44
CA CYS A 18 16.79 -24.21 -22.64
C CYS A 18 16.91 -23.15 -21.54
N PHE A 19 16.08 -22.11 -21.61
CA PHE A 19 15.83 -21.22 -20.47
C PHE A 19 15.13 -22.07 -19.41
N ALA A 20 15.90 -22.92 -18.71
CA ALA A 20 15.41 -23.63 -17.55
C ALA A 20 14.98 -22.56 -16.55
N ALA A 21 13.73 -22.62 -16.13
CA ALA A 21 13.20 -21.71 -15.14
C ALA A 21 14.07 -21.86 -13.88
N THR A 22 14.79 -20.79 -13.54
CA THR A 22 15.66 -20.80 -12.35
C THR A 22 14.79 -20.58 -11.12
N PRO A 23 15.15 -21.14 -9.95
CA PRO A 23 14.43 -20.86 -8.70
C PRO A 23 14.30 -19.34 -8.42
N ARG A 24 15.25 -18.53 -8.91
CA ARG A 24 15.15 -17.06 -8.89
C ARG A 24 13.99 -16.53 -9.73
N SER A 25 13.92 -16.88 -11.02
CA SER A 25 12.82 -16.45 -11.88
C SER A 25 11.46 -16.96 -11.41
N ASP A 26 11.43 -18.16 -10.84
CA ASP A 26 10.20 -18.78 -10.33
C ASP A 26 9.68 -18.08 -9.08
N ALA A 27 10.58 -17.69 -8.17
CA ALA A 27 10.21 -16.90 -7.00
C ALA A 27 9.54 -15.57 -7.40
N VAL A 28 10.11 -14.87 -8.40
CA VAL A 28 9.55 -13.61 -8.89
C VAL A 28 8.21 -13.83 -9.60
N LYS A 29 8.09 -14.87 -10.43
CA LYS A 29 6.81 -15.22 -11.09
C LYS A 29 5.72 -15.56 -10.07
N ALA A 30 6.04 -16.35 -9.06
CA ALA A 30 5.10 -16.70 -7.99
C ALA A 30 4.69 -15.45 -7.18
N ALA A 31 5.65 -14.57 -6.84
CA ALA A 31 5.34 -13.32 -6.15
C ALA A 31 4.43 -12.40 -6.98
N ALA A 32 4.69 -12.29 -8.28
CA ALA A 32 3.84 -11.53 -9.21
C ALA A 32 2.43 -12.14 -9.35
N ALA A 33 2.32 -13.47 -9.25
CA ALA A 33 1.05 -14.20 -9.20
C ALA A 33 0.38 -14.17 -7.81
N ARG A 34 0.95 -13.45 -6.83
CA ARG A 34 0.50 -13.38 -5.43
C ARG A 34 0.51 -14.72 -4.69
N ASP A 35 1.22 -15.71 -5.21
CA ASP A 35 1.49 -16.97 -4.49
C ASP A 35 2.73 -16.79 -3.63
N TYR A 36 2.57 -16.08 -2.50
CA TYR A 36 3.65 -15.81 -1.56
C TYR A 36 4.24 -17.08 -0.92
N PRO A 37 3.46 -18.10 -0.55
CA PRO A 37 4.01 -19.36 -0.08
C PRO A 37 5.00 -19.99 -1.09
N ALA A 38 4.62 -20.11 -2.36
CA ALA A 38 5.51 -20.64 -3.39
C ALA A 38 6.70 -19.71 -3.66
N ALA A 39 6.46 -18.39 -3.68
CA ALA A 39 7.50 -17.40 -3.89
C ALA A 39 8.59 -17.46 -2.81
N PHE A 40 8.19 -17.56 -1.54
CA PHE A 40 9.13 -17.69 -0.43
C PHE A 40 9.87 -19.03 -0.46
N ALA A 41 9.19 -20.13 -0.79
CA ALA A 41 9.83 -21.43 -0.94
C ALA A 41 10.95 -21.37 -2.00
N LYS A 42 10.65 -20.86 -3.20
CA LYS A 42 11.61 -20.70 -4.30
C LYS A 42 12.72 -19.70 -3.97
N ALA A 43 12.41 -18.60 -3.30
CA ALA A 43 13.43 -17.64 -2.88
C ALA A 43 14.42 -18.26 -1.88
N ARG A 44 13.94 -19.05 -0.92
CA ARG A 44 14.79 -19.71 0.08
C ARG A 44 15.71 -20.77 -0.52
N GLU A 45 15.26 -21.48 -1.56
CA GLU A 45 16.10 -22.43 -2.32
C GLU A 45 17.38 -21.77 -2.86
N THR A 46 17.29 -20.50 -3.27
CA THR A 46 18.46 -19.76 -3.81
C THR A 46 19.46 -19.33 -2.75
N ARG A 47 19.06 -19.30 -1.47
CA ARG A 47 19.81 -18.70 -0.35
C ARG A 47 20.23 -17.23 -0.59
N ASP A 48 19.60 -16.54 -1.53
CA ASP A 48 19.86 -15.14 -1.84
C ASP A 48 19.03 -14.24 -0.92
N PRO A 49 19.66 -13.54 0.05
CA PRO A 49 18.93 -12.68 0.98
C PRO A 49 18.22 -11.51 0.28
N THR A 50 18.71 -11.08 -0.90
CA THR A 50 18.09 -10.01 -1.68
C THR A 50 16.79 -10.48 -2.31
N LEU A 51 16.76 -11.70 -2.84
CA LEU A 51 15.56 -12.28 -3.41
C LEU A 51 14.49 -12.53 -2.34
N ILE A 52 14.88 -13.03 -1.17
CA ILE A 52 13.95 -13.22 -0.04
C ILE A 52 13.34 -11.88 0.38
N LYS A 53 14.17 -10.82 0.49
CA LYS A 53 13.70 -9.47 0.80
C LYS A 53 12.77 -8.92 -0.27
N LEU A 54 13.04 -9.20 -1.55
CA LEU A 54 12.17 -8.80 -2.65
C LEU A 54 10.79 -9.46 -2.54
N VAL A 55 10.72 -10.77 -2.27
CA VAL A 55 9.45 -11.47 -2.06
C VAL A 55 8.70 -10.92 -0.84
N ASP A 56 9.42 -10.64 0.26
CA ASP A 56 8.85 -10.01 1.45
C ASP A 56 8.22 -8.65 1.12
N TRP A 57 8.93 -7.83 0.35
CA TRP A 57 8.40 -6.56 -0.14
C TRP A 57 7.16 -6.70 -1.02
N PHE A 58 7.14 -7.67 -1.95
CA PHE A 58 5.96 -7.95 -2.77
C PHE A 58 4.75 -8.32 -1.91
N SER A 59 4.96 -9.18 -0.90
CA SER A 59 3.90 -9.56 0.04
C SER A 59 3.37 -8.35 0.82
N LEU A 60 4.28 -7.57 1.41
CA LEU A 60 3.93 -6.43 2.27
C LEU A 60 3.29 -5.25 1.52
N THR A 61 3.52 -5.15 0.21
CA THR A 61 2.92 -4.11 -0.63
C THR A 61 1.62 -4.55 -1.31
N ASP A 62 1.23 -5.81 -1.20
CA ASP A 62 -0.01 -6.28 -1.83
C ASP A 62 -1.25 -5.74 -1.12
N ALA A 63 -2.06 -5.00 -1.87
CA ALA A 63 -3.28 -4.39 -1.37
C ALA A 63 -4.40 -5.41 -1.15
N GLU A 64 -4.34 -6.63 -1.69
CA GLU A 64 -5.44 -7.60 -1.57
C GLU A 64 -5.37 -8.48 -0.32
N GLN A 65 -4.26 -8.44 0.42
CA GLN A 65 -4.11 -9.23 1.65
C GLN A 65 -3.92 -8.35 2.89
N THR A 66 -4.34 -8.89 4.02
CA THR A 66 -4.00 -8.35 5.33
C THR A 66 -2.58 -8.79 5.66
N VAL A 67 -1.67 -7.82 5.75
CA VAL A 67 -0.27 -8.08 6.09
C VAL A 67 -0.11 -8.37 7.57
N ASP A 68 0.90 -9.17 7.92
CA ASP A 68 1.35 -9.25 9.32
C ASP A 68 1.95 -7.89 9.73
N PHE A 69 1.31 -7.26 10.72
CA PHE A 69 1.70 -5.94 11.21
C PHE A 69 3.14 -5.88 11.73
N ASP A 70 3.57 -6.89 12.49
CA ASP A 70 4.91 -6.92 13.06
C ASP A 70 5.96 -7.16 11.97
N ALA A 71 5.63 -7.96 10.95
CA ALA A 71 6.49 -8.13 9.76
C ALA A 71 6.65 -6.81 9.01
N ALA A 72 5.55 -6.09 8.77
CA ALA A 72 5.56 -4.78 8.13
C ALA A 72 6.41 -3.78 8.93
N GLN A 73 6.23 -3.70 10.25
CA GLN A 73 7.03 -2.85 11.12
C GLN A 73 8.53 -3.18 11.05
N ARG A 74 8.88 -4.48 11.14
CA ARG A 74 10.28 -4.93 11.04
C ARG A 74 10.88 -4.56 9.69
N PHE A 75 10.13 -4.76 8.60
CA PHE A 75 10.59 -4.43 7.26
C PHE A 75 10.86 -2.93 7.10
N MET A 76 9.90 -2.08 7.48
CA MET A 76 10.04 -0.63 7.39
C MET A 76 11.20 -0.11 8.24
N LYS A 77 11.37 -0.63 9.46
CA LYS A 77 12.48 -0.25 10.35
C LYS A 77 13.86 -0.61 9.76
N LYS A 78 13.97 -1.78 9.12
CA LYS A 78 15.23 -2.28 8.56
C LYS A 78 15.54 -1.71 7.18
N ASN A 79 14.55 -1.22 6.45
CA ASN A 79 14.70 -0.76 5.07
C ASN A 79 13.91 0.55 4.83
N PRO A 80 14.29 1.67 5.48
CA PRO A 80 13.55 2.93 5.38
C PRO A 80 13.50 3.51 3.95
N ASP A 81 14.58 3.33 3.18
CA ASP A 81 14.71 3.85 1.81
C ASP A 81 14.23 2.86 0.74
N TRP A 82 13.61 1.75 1.15
CA TRP A 82 13.12 0.76 0.20
C TRP A 82 11.95 1.34 -0.62
N PRO A 83 11.81 0.96 -1.91
CA PRO A 83 10.71 1.45 -2.73
C PRO A 83 9.36 1.25 -2.07
N ARG A 84 8.46 2.24 -2.21
CA ARG A 84 7.05 2.15 -1.78
C ARG A 84 6.85 1.75 -0.31
N VAL A 85 7.76 2.08 0.59
CA VAL A 85 7.58 1.89 2.05
C VAL A 85 6.28 2.53 2.56
N TYR A 86 5.82 3.62 1.95
CA TYR A 86 4.51 4.21 2.27
C TYR A 86 3.33 3.25 2.04
N MET A 87 3.40 2.35 1.05
CA MET A 87 2.36 1.32 0.82
C MET A 87 2.37 0.29 1.95
N ILE A 88 3.55 -0.12 2.40
CA ILE A 88 3.69 -1.03 3.54
C ILE A 88 3.10 -0.39 4.79
N ARG A 89 3.36 0.90 5.03
CA ARG A 89 2.76 1.66 6.13
C ARG A 89 1.24 1.66 6.05
N ARG A 90 0.68 1.96 4.88
CA ARG A 90 -0.78 1.94 4.64
C ARG A 90 -1.37 0.55 4.90
N ASN A 91 -0.73 -0.51 4.43
CA ASN A 91 -1.19 -1.89 4.62
C ASN A 91 -1.08 -2.32 6.09
N ALA A 92 -0.02 -1.89 6.80
CA ALA A 92 0.13 -2.10 8.24
C ALA A 92 -0.96 -1.40 9.05
N GLU A 93 -1.32 -0.15 8.70
CA GLU A 93 -2.46 0.55 9.31
C GLU A 93 -3.76 -0.22 9.12
N ARG A 94 -4.02 -0.72 7.90
CA ARG A 94 -5.21 -1.56 7.63
C ARG A 94 -5.24 -2.80 8.51
N ALA A 95 -4.13 -3.54 8.59
CA ALA A 95 -4.04 -4.74 9.42
C ALA A 95 -4.31 -4.43 10.90
N LEU A 96 -3.81 -3.29 11.39
CA LEU A 96 -4.05 -2.86 12.77
C LEU A 96 -5.50 -2.46 13.02
N LEU A 97 -6.14 -1.79 12.05
CA LEU A 97 -7.57 -1.43 12.10
C LEU A 97 -8.47 -2.66 12.10
N GLU A 98 -8.17 -3.65 11.26
CA GLU A 98 -8.92 -4.92 11.19
C GLU A 98 -8.84 -5.72 12.49
N LYS A 99 -7.72 -5.63 13.20
CA LYS A 99 -7.58 -6.25 14.53
C LYS A 99 -8.50 -5.59 15.58
N GLY A 100 -8.83 -4.31 15.42
CA GLY A 100 -9.74 -3.59 16.32
C GLY A 100 -9.20 -3.31 17.73
N ASP A 101 -7.89 -3.45 17.94
CA ASP A 101 -7.25 -3.20 19.24
C ASP A 101 -6.95 -1.70 19.40
N GLU A 102 -7.83 -1.00 20.10
CA GLU A 102 -7.74 0.45 20.32
C GLU A 102 -6.44 0.88 21.00
N ALA A 103 -5.95 0.10 21.98
CA ALA A 103 -4.72 0.42 22.69
C ALA A 103 -3.50 0.28 21.77
N ALA A 104 -3.50 -0.73 20.90
CA ALA A 104 -2.45 -0.90 19.89
C ALA A 104 -2.50 0.21 18.83
N LEU A 105 -3.69 0.58 18.35
CA LEU A 105 -3.90 1.71 17.44
C LEU A 105 -3.38 3.02 18.01
N GLU A 106 -3.77 3.36 19.24
CA GLU A 106 -3.31 4.57 19.92
C GLU A 106 -1.78 4.58 20.05
N LYS A 107 -1.20 3.49 20.56
CA LYS A 107 0.25 3.36 20.74
C LYS A 107 1.00 3.51 19.43
N TRP A 108 0.46 2.96 18.33
CA TRP A 108 1.03 3.08 17.00
C TRP A 108 0.96 4.52 16.49
N PHE A 109 -0.23 5.12 16.49
CA PHE A 109 -0.46 6.45 15.90
C PHE A 109 0.21 7.60 16.66
N ARG A 110 0.42 7.44 17.97
CA ARG A 110 1.25 8.39 18.75
C ARG A 110 2.69 8.50 18.26
N ARG A 111 3.21 7.48 17.59
CA ARG A 111 4.58 7.43 17.06
C ARG A 111 4.64 7.58 15.55
N HIS A 112 3.56 7.19 14.86
CA HIS A 112 3.47 7.18 13.41
C HIS A 112 2.15 7.82 13.00
N PRO A 113 2.13 9.11 12.61
CA PRO A 113 0.90 9.76 12.19
C PRO A 113 0.13 8.95 11.13
N PRO A 114 -1.20 8.80 11.22
CA PRO A 114 -1.96 8.00 10.27
C PRO A 114 -1.80 8.52 8.83
N VAL A 115 -1.60 7.62 7.87
CA VAL A 115 -1.44 8.00 6.44
C VAL A 115 -2.70 7.75 5.62
N SER A 116 -3.54 6.81 6.02
CA SER A 116 -4.82 6.52 5.37
C SER A 116 -5.98 7.31 5.99
N ALA A 117 -7.01 7.62 5.18
CA ALA A 117 -8.22 8.30 5.66
C ALA A 117 -8.91 7.52 6.78
N ARG A 118 -9.10 6.21 6.61
CA ARG A 118 -9.59 5.31 7.65
C ARG A 118 -8.78 5.35 8.95
N ALA A 119 -7.45 5.37 8.86
CA ALA A 119 -6.60 5.49 10.05
C ALA A 119 -6.72 6.85 10.74
N VAL A 120 -6.84 7.94 9.97
CA VAL A 120 -7.08 9.29 10.52
C VAL A 120 -8.43 9.32 11.25
N LEU A 121 -9.49 8.81 10.63
CA LEU A 121 -10.82 8.73 11.23
C LEU A 121 -10.80 7.92 12.54
N ALA A 122 -10.20 6.73 12.52
CA ALA A 122 -10.08 5.88 13.69
C ALA A 122 -9.27 6.54 14.81
N TYR A 123 -8.15 7.21 14.48
CA TYR A 123 -7.34 7.87 15.49
C TYR A 123 -8.03 9.12 16.05
N ALA A 124 -8.72 9.89 15.20
CA ALA A 124 -9.55 11.00 15.65
C ALA A 124 -10.63 10.52 16.64
N ASP A 125 -11.26 9.37 16.39
CA ASP A 125 -12.25 8.79 17.31
C ASP A 125 -11.67 8.45 18.69
N ILE A 126 -10.45 7.90 18.73
CA ILE A 126 -9.73 7.63 19.98
C ILE A 126 -9.47 8.95 20.72
N LEU A 127 -8.96 9.97 20.03
CA LEU A 127 -8.65 11.27 20.62
C LEU A 127 -9.91 11.99 21.13
N MET A 128 -11.01 11.94 20.39
CA MET A 128 -12.29 12.54 20.77
C MET A 128 -12.88 11.88 22.03
N ARG A 129 -12.84 10.53 22.13
CA ARG A 129 -13.25 9.82 23.36
C ARG A 129 -12.45 10.24 24.59
N ARG A 130 -11.18 10.58 24.39
CA ARG A 130 -10.28 11.08 25.43
C ARG A 130 -10.38 12.59 25.67
N LYS A 131 -11.27 13.27 24.95
CA LYS A 131 -11.46 14.73 25.00
C LYS A 131 -10.21 15.52 24.56
N GLU A 132 -9.34 14.92 23.76
CA GLU A 132 -8.15 15.55 23.15
C GLU A 132 -8.53 16.20 21.81
N TRP A 133 -9.54 17.07 21.85
CA TRP A 133 -10.13 17.72 20.66
C TRP A 133 -9.12 18.58 19.91
N GLU A 134 -8.18 19.19 20.63
CA GLU A 134 -7.11 20.02 20.09
C GLU A 134 -6.17 19.25 19.15
N LYS A 135 -6.13 17.92 19.26
CA LYS A 135 -5.39 17.04 18.34
C LYS A 135 -6.30 16.44 17.27
N ALA A 136 -7.53 16.07 17.62
CA ALA A 136 -8.46 15.41 16.70
C ALA A 136 -8.93 16.34 15.57
N VAL A 137 -9.34 17.56 15.92
CA VAL A 137 -9.98 18.50 15.00
C VAL A 137 -9.04 18.91 13.84
N PRO A 138 -7.76 19.30 14.08
CA PRO A 138 -6.87 19.65 12.97
C PRO A 138 -6.62 18.50 12.00
N MET A 139 -6.54 17.26 12.49
CA MET A 139 -6.37 16.09 11.62
C MET A 139 -7.60 15.87 10.73
N LEU A 140 -8.81 16.04 11.27
CA LEU A 140 -10.05 15.90 10.52
C LEU A 140 -10.21 17.02 9.48
N HIS A 141 -9.87 18.28 9.80
CA HIS A 141 -9.87 19.36 8.81
C HIS A 141 -8.86 19.08 7.68
N SER A 142 -7.63 18.66 8.03
CA SER A 142 -6.65 18.28 7.00
C SER A 142 -7.13 17.11 6.14
N LEU A 143 -7.92 16.19 6.72
CA LEU A 143 -8.56 15.12 5.97
C LEU A 143 -9.70 15.63 5.07
N TRP A 144 -10.51 16.57 5.55
CA TRP A 144 -11.56 17.24 4.77
C TRP A 144 -11.00 17.99 3.55
N ASP A 145 -9.75 18.40 3.56
CA ASP A 145 -9.16 19.03 2.37
C ASP A 145 -8.73 18.01 1.30
N LYS A 146 -8.69 16.71 1.62
CA LYS A 146 -8.24 15.69 0.68
C LYS A 146 -9.31 15.36 -0.36
N SER A 147 -8.88 15.22 -1.61
CA SER A 147 -9.74 14.99 -2.76
C SER A 147 -9.94 13.49 -3.08
N ASP A 148 -9.15 12.62 -2.47
CA ASP A 148 -9.14 11.17 -2.68
C ASP A 148 -10.04 10.39 -1.71
N LEU A 149 -10.73 11.08 -0.79
CA LEU A 149 -11.72 10.44 0.09
C LEU A 149 -12.82 9.74 -0.70
N THR A 150 -13.28 8.59 -0.21
CA THR A 150 -14.56 8.02 -0.66
C THR A 150 -15.73 8.90 -0.19
N ASP A 151 -16.91 8.64 -0.72
CA ASP A 151 -18.09 9.42 -0.32
C ASP A 151 -18.44 9.13 1.16
N GLU A 152 -18.30 7.87 1.60
CA GLU A 152 -18.47 7.46 2.99
C GLU A 152 -17.44 8.10 3.91
N GLU A 153 -16.16 8.12 3.53
CA GLU A 153 -15.11 8.79 4.30
C GLU A 153 -15.37 10.30 4.41
N SER A 154 -15.83 10.92 3.33
CA SER A 154 -16.19 12.35 3.32
C SER A 154 -17.35 12.64 4.27
N ASP A 155 -18.37 11.79 4.28
CA ASP A 155 -19.51 11.93 5.18
C ASP A 155 -19.14 11.74 6.65
N LEU A 156 -18.30 10.76 6.96
CA LEU A 156 -17.79 10.56 8.32
C LEU A 156 -16.97 11.76 8.81
N VAL A 157 -16.16 12.38 7.95
CA VAL A 157 -15.44 13.61 8.33
C VAL A 157 -16.40 14.77 8.58
N ARG A 158 -17.38 14.97 7.68
CA ARG A 158 -18.40 16.02 7.80
C ARG A 158 -19.20 15.88 9.09
N GLU A 159 -19.66 14.68 9.42
CA GLU A 159 -20.42 14.40 10.65
C GLU A 159 -19.60 14.74 11.90
N LYS A 160 -18.32 14.34 11.94
CA LYS A 160 -17.43 14.62 13.07
C LYS A 160 -17.11 16.11 13.22
N LEU A 161 -17.10 16.85 12.12
CA LEU A 161 -16.86 18.30 12.08
C LEU A 161 -18.15 19.12 11.91
N PHE A 162 -19.32 18.55 12.17
CA PHE A 162 -20.60 19.17 11.81
C PHE A 162 -20.77 20.62 12.34
N PHE A 163 -20.35 20.88 13.58
CA PHE A 163 -20.41 22.23 14.18
C PHE A 163 -19.21 23.12 13.86
N LEU A 164 -18.22 22.61 13.13
CA LEU A 164 -16.93 23.26 12.88
C LEU A 164 -16.70 23.61 11.41
N LEU A 165 -17.35 22.89 10.48
CA LEU A 165 -17.31 23.22 9.07
C LEU A 165 -18.23 24.41 8.78
N ASP A 166 -17.70 25.40 8.08
CA ASP A 166 -18.47 26.53 7.57
C ASP A 166 -18.56 26.52 6.03
N GLU A 167 -19.33 27.45 5.46
CA GLU A 167 -19.51 27.60 4.00
C GLU A 167 -18.17 27.65 3.25
N ARG A 168 -17.13 28.28 3.84
CA ARG A 168 -15.82 28.41 3.23
C ARG A 168 -15.12 27.07 3.11
N ASP A 169 -15.23 26.20 4.12
CA ASP A 169 -14.66 24.84 4.06
C ASP A 169 -15.30 24.00 2.95
N PHE A 170 -16.61 24.11 2.75
CA PHE A 170 -17.32 23.44 1.64
C PHE A 170 -16.86 23.98 0.29
N ASP A 171 -16.78 25.31 0.16
CA ASP A 171 -16.34 26.00 -1.05
C ASP A 171 -14.91 25.61 -1.46
N LEU A 172 -13.97 25.61 -0.52
CA LEU A 172 -12.58 25.25 -0.76
C LEU A 172 -12.46 23.80 -1.25
N ARG A 173 -13.17 22.87 -0.60
CA ARG A 173 -13.19 21.46 -1.02
C ARG A 173 -13.81 21.30 -2.40
N ALA A 174 -14.95 21.95 -2.66
CA ALA A 174 -15.63 21.87 -3.95
C ALA A 174 -14.77 22.43 -5.09
N ARG A 175 -14.12 23.58 -4.89
CA ARG A 175 -13.17 24.18 -5.86
C ARG A 175 -12.01 23.24 -6.15
N LYS A 176 -11.43 22.61 -5.12
CA LYS A 176 -10.37 21.63 -5.30
C LYS A 176 -10.83 20.42 -6.13
N LEU A 177 -12.01 19.87 -5.83
CA LEU A 177 -12.59 18.76 -6.58
C LEU A 177 -12.87 19.15 -8.05
N LEU A 178 -13.34 20.36 -8.31
CA LEU A 178 -13.53 20.87 -9.66
C LEU A 178 -12.21 20.99 -10.44
N ASN A 179 -11.15 21.51 -9.80
CA ASN A 179 -9.82 21.61 -10.42
C ASN A 179 -9.25 20.24 -10.80
N GLU A 180 -9.53 19.22 -10.01
CA GLU A 180 -9.16 17.83 -10.30
C GLU A 180 -10.15 17.08 -11.22
N ARG A 181 -11.12 17.80 -11.82
CA ARG A 181 -12.16 17.25 -12.71
C ARG A 181 -13.09 16.22 -12.06
N LYS A 182 -13.20 16.24 -10.73
CA LYS A 182 -14.11 15.37 -9.95
C LYS A 182 -15.50 16.01 -9.81
N HIS A 183 -16.12 16.32 -10.95
CA HIS A 183 -17.38 17.10 -11.00
C HIS A 183 -18.54 16.48 -10.20
N ALA A 184 -18.68 15.15 -10.21
CA ALA A 184 -19.72 14.45 -9.45
C ALA A 184 -19.56 14.67 -7.93
N LYS A 185 -18.33 14.50 -7.42
CA LYS A 185 -18.02 14.74 -6.00
C LYS A 185 -18.19 16.21 -5.62
N ALA A 186 -17.77 17.15 -6.47
CA ALA A 186 -17.96 18.57 -6.22
C ALA A 186 -19.44 18.95 -6.08
N ARG A 187 -20.31 18.44 -6.97
CA ARG A 187 -21.77 18.63 -6.86
C ARG A 187 -22.33 18.06 -5.56
N ALA A 188 -21.87 16.88 -5.15
CA ALA A 188 -22.30 16.27 -3.89
C ALA A 188 -21.89 17.10 -2.66
N VAL A 189 -20.70 17.74 -2.68
CA VAL A 189 -20.27 18.65 -1.62
C VAL A 189 -21.18 19.88 -1.56
N PHE A 190 -21.45 20.53 -2.70
CA PHE A 190 -22.36 21.69 -2.73
C PHE A 190 -23.77 21.38 -2.25
N ALA A 191 -24.30 20.19 -2.57
CA ALA A 191 -25.63 19.77 -2.12
C ALA A 191 -25.74 19.60 -0.60
N LYS A 192 -24.62 19.45 0.11
CA LYS A 192 -24.53 19.24 1.56
C LYS A 192 -24.20 20.52 2.34
N MET A 193 -24.11 21.67 1.66
CA MET A 193 -23.77 22.97 2.24
C MET A 193 -24.96 23.64 2.95
N ASN A 194 -26.19 23.17 2.68
CA ASN A 194 -27.45 23.72 3.19
C ASN A 194 -28.14 22.77 4.16
#